data_AF-A0A8H9MU07-F1
#
_entry.id   AF-A0A8H9MU07-F1
#
_cell.length_a   1.000
_cell.length_b   1.000
_cell.length_c   1.000
_cell.angle_alpha   90.00
_cell.angle_beta   90.00
_cell.angle_gamma   90.00
#
_symmetry.space_group_name_H-M   'P 1'
#
loop_
_entity.id
_entity.type
_entity.pdbx_description
1 polymer ?
#
loop_
_entity_poly.entity_id
_entity_poly.type
_entity_poly.pdbx_seq_one_letter_code
_entity_poly.pdbx_strand_id
1 'polypeptide(L)'
;MLQSLHVISGLVRRSSGETIFIDALKALGIDLSFNSLYDKNLLTNTLEHLVVVVILPILGDNDLTDEVRNGIAKITSLDSYRKCSIVVVAQGDRHESDEFVTRDTPFSIKVRHLFSCFGSFELLEKKLDQFTATALASEIYDYGNATNIRDVFELNRLAQIFSRAPKWLVRKRLLDFYDPYSGVSLLKHIDRAELNCIAAHIQTINPQILKITHAALNDSALDELGDALNTNVLDLGSNNFSWDRLLPQLSQCRWLNLAANSLTQIQLPLLSQNIEQLYLHKNDICEFTATLGHVERLKSLSIYRNQVEIFDWPAGQTMLENLNLGANPITSLPDTLSDCVTLRRLGLARTRLSTLPEWLFYMPNLHEIDISYIENQIPATQLSHLRAQRVSLITRPGLIL
;
A
#
# COMPACT_ATOMS: atom_id res chain seq x y z
N MET A 1 -15.67 15.16 -14.81
CA MET A 1 -15.46 15.94 -13.58
C MET A 1 -16.63 15.73 -12.66
N LEU A 2 -16.43 15.77 -11.35
CA LEU A 2 -17.48 15.66 -10.34
C LEU A 2 -18.46 16.82 -10.51
N GLN A 3 -19.69 16.50 -10.90
CA GLN A 3 -20.73 17.50 -11.19
C GLN A 3 -21.61 17.79 -9.97
N SER A 4 -21.82 16.78 -9.12
CA SER A 4 -22.65 16.91 -7.95
C SER A 4 -22.19 16.02 -6.80
N LEU A 5 -22.53 16.42 -5.58
CA LEU A 5 -22.19 15.74 -4.34
C LEU A 5 -23.35 15.87 -3.35
N HIS A 6 -23.57 14.81 -2.56
CA HIS A 6 -24.47 14.87 -1.42
C HIS A 6 -23.68 15.04 -0.12
N VAL A 7 -24.05 16.02 0.70
CA VAL A 7 -23.44 16.24 2.02
C VAL A 7 -24.47 15.91 3.10
N ILE A 8 -24.09 15.02 4.01
CA ILE A 8 -24.88 14.63 5.17
C ILE A 8 -24.16 15.09 6.43
N SER A 9 -24.78 16.01 7.16
CA SER A 9 -24.22 16.53 8.40
C SER A 9 -24.74 15.79 9.61
N GLY A 10 -23.84 15.19 10.38
CA GLY A 10 -24.08 14.65 11.71
C GLY A 10 -23.94 15.67 12.83
N LEU A 11 -23.66 16.93 12.52
CA LEU A 11 -23.51 17.99 13.52
C LEU A 11 -24.89 18.47 13.99
N VAL A 12 -25.05 18.64 15.31
CA VAL A 12 -26.29 19.16 15.90
C VAL A 12 -26.56 20.61 15.48
N ARG A 13 -25.48 21.38 15.28
CA ARG A 13 -25.52 22.75 14.76
C ARG A 13 -24.42 22.93 13.73
N ARG A 14 -24.72 23.69 12.68
CA ARG A 14 -23.75 24.00 11.62
C ARG A 14 -22.55 24.75 12.19
N SER A 15 -21.34 24.26 11.93
CA SER A 15 -20.09 24.88 12.36
C SER A 15 -19.61 25.95 11.36
N SER A 16 -18.68 26.82 11.78
CA SER A 16 -18.01 27.75 10.87
C SER A 16 -17.21 26.99 9.80
N GLY A 17 -16.50 25.92 10.20
CA GLY A 17 -15.79 25.02 9.30
C GLY A 17 -16.69 24.39 8.24
N GLU A 18 -17.86 23.86 8.64
CA GLU A 18 -18.84 23.29 7.71
C GLU A 18 -19.37 24.34 6.72
N THR A 19 -19.59 25.57 7.17
CA THR A 19 -20.03 26.67 6.30
C THR A 19 -18.97 26.98 5.24
N ILE A 20 -17.73 27.18 5.66
CA ILE A 20 -16.59 27.44 4.76
C ILE A 20 -16.39 26.28 3.80
N PHE A 21 -16.55 25.04 4.27
CA PHE A 21 -16.40 23.84 3.46
C PHE A 21 -17.46 23.75 2.35
N ILE A 22 -18.72 24.02 2.67
CA ILE A 22 -19.82 24.05 1.69
C ILE A 22 -19.58 25.16 0.65
N ASP A 23 -19.17 26.35 1.10
CA ASP A 23 -18.90 27.48 0.20
C ASP A 23 -17.70 27.19 -0.72
N ALA A 24 -16.66 26.53 -0.20
CA ALA A 24 -15.52 26.09 -0.99
C ALA A 24 -15.90 25.05 -2.05
N LEU A 25 -16.76 24.08 -1.72
CA LEU A 25 -17.27 23.10 -2.69
C LEU A 25 -18.10 23.77 -3.80
N LYS A 26 -18.95 24.75 -3.46
CA LYS A 26 -19.71 25.53 -4.44
C LYS A 26 -18.80 26.36 -5.35
N ALA A 27 -17.73 26.94 -4.79
CA ALA A 27 -16.75 27.69 -5.56
C ALA A 27 -16.00 26.82 -6.58
N LEU A 28 -15.91 25.50 -6.35
CA LEU A 28 -15.40 24.52 -7.30
C LEU A 28 -16.43 24.12 -8.38
N GLY A 29 -17.64 24.71 -8.36
CA GLY A 29 -18.69 24.46 -9.35
C GLY A 29 -19.48 23.17 -9.13
N ILE A 30 -19.42 22.59 -7.92
CA ILE A 30 -20.11 21.34 -7.58
C ILE A 30 -21.55 21.67 -7.16
N ASP A 31 -22.52 20.98 -7.75
CA ASP A 31 -23.91 21.05 -7.30
C ASP A 31 -24.09 20.23 -6.00
N LEU A 32 -24.64 20.85 -4.96
CA LEU A 32 -24.70 20.27 -3.62
C LEU A 32 -26.12 20.05 -3.16
N SER A 33 -26.43 18.82 -2.80
CA SER A 33 -27.57 18.52 -1.92
C SER A 33 -27.07 18.38 -0.49
N PHE A 34 -27.85 18.90 0.46
CA PHE A 34 -27.48 18.94 1.87
C PHE A 34 -28.62 18.40 2.74
N ASN A 35 -28.29 17.48 3.63
CA ASN A 35 -29.21 16.91 4.60
C ASN A 35 -28.56 16.76 5.97
N SER A 36 -29.37 16.69 7.01
CA SER A 36 -28.91 16.37 8.36
C SER A 36 -29.20 14.92 8.72
N LEU A 37 -28.28 14.23 9.42
CA LEU A 37 -28.53 12.88 9.96
C LEU A 37 -29.78 12.79 10.85
N TYR A 38 -30.21 13.94 11.40
CA TYR A 38 -31.38 14.05 12.27
C TYR A 38 -32.70 14.24 11.49
N ASP A 39 -32.64 14.47 10.16
CA ASP A 39 -33.82 14.69 9.33
C ASP A 39 -34.64 13.40 9.18
N LYS A 40 -35.92 13.46 9.53
CA LYS A 40 -36.85 12.32 9.36
C LYS A 40 -37.07 11.94 7.89
N ASN A 41 -36.88 12.90 6.99
CA ASN A 41 -37.11 12.77 5.55
C ASN A 41 -35.81 12.60 4.75
N LEU A 42 -34.70 12.18 5.37
CA LEU A 42 -33.45 11.85 4.66
C LEU A 42 -33.63 10.79 3.52
N LEU A 43 -34.82 10.20 3.42
CA LEU A 43 -35.10 8.87 2.90
C LEU A 43 -36.02 8.84 1.66
N THR A 44 -36.39 9.97 1.04
CA THR A 44 -37.46 9.97 0.01
C THR A 44 -37.02 10.14 -1.45
N ASN A 45 -35.77 10.51 -1.72
CA ASN A 45 -35.31 10.73 -3.10
C ASN A 45 -34.27 9.69 -3.53
N THR A 46 -34.38 9.21 -4.77
CA THR A 46 -33.30 8.49 -5.46
C THR A 46 -32.06 9.37 -5.48
N LEU A 47 -30.99 8.97 -4.79
CA LEU A 47 -29.71 9.68 -4.88
C LEU A 47 -29.13 9.49 -6.27
N GLU A 48 -28.92 10.60 -6.97
CA GLU A 48 -28.20 10.66 -8.25
C GLU A 48 -26.70 10.93 -8.05
N HIS A 49 -26.26 11.10 -6.80
CA HIS A 49 -24.90 11.50 -6.48
C HIS A 49 -23.97 10.27 -6.36
N LEU A 50 -22.87 10.30 -7.13
CA LEU A 50 -21.84 9.25 -7.06
C LEU A 50 -21.07 9.29 -5.75
N VAL A 51 -20.90 10.47 -5.15
CA VAL A 51 -20.15 10.65 -3.90
C VAL A 51 -21.07 11.26 -2.84
N VAL A 52 -20.99 10.69 -1.64
CA VAL A 52 -21.70 11.15 -0.45
C VAL A 52 -20.68 11.46 0.62
N VAL A 53 -20.65 12.72 1.08
CA VAL A 53 -19.80 13.16 2.18
C VAL A 53 -20.60 13.13 3.47
N VAL A 54 -20.12 12.41 4.47
CA VAL A 54 -20.73 12.36 5.80
C VAL A 54 -19.82 13.10 6.78
N ILE A 55 -20.32 14.19 7.36
CA ILE A 55 -19.61 14.96 8.37
C ILE A 55 -20.01 14.42 9.74
N LEU A 56 -19.05 13.90 10.50
CA LEU A 56 -19.30 13.29 11.82
C LEU A 56 -18.68 14.13 12.95
N PRO A 57 -19.38 14.32 14.08
CA PRO A 57 -18.78 14.94 15.25
C PRO A 57 -17.74 14.00 15.87
N ILE A 58 -16.58 14.52 16.28
CA ILE A 58 -15.71 13.86 17.25
C ILE A 58 -16.05 14.45 18.62
N LEU A 59 -16.54 13.62 19.53
CA LEU A 59 -16.75 13.99 20.93
C LEU A 59 -15.51 13.67 21.76
N GLY A 60 -15.41 14.23 22.97
CA GLY A 60 -14.21 14.17 23.82
C GLY A 60 -13.67 12.75 24.12
N ASP A 61 -14.52 11.72 24.03
CA ASP A 61 -14.13 10.32 24.17
C ASP A 61 -13.83 9.65 22.81
N ASN A 62 -13.63 10.42 21.74
CA ASN A 62 -13.43 9.91 20.37
C ASN A 62 -14.46 8.85 19.96
N ASP A 63 -15.73 9.17 20.23
CA ASP A 63 -16.86 8.32 19.92
C ASP A 63 -18.05 9.10 19.38
N LEU A 64 -19.00 8.36 18.81
CA LEU A 64 -20.25 8.87 18.27
C LEU A 64 -21.39 8.68 19.28
N THR A 65 -22.35 9.62 19.29
CA THR A 65 -23.59 9.43 20.05
C THR A 65 -24.44 8.33 19.44
N ASP A 66 -25.33 7.73 20.25
CA ASP A 66 -26.29 6.73 19.75
C ASP A 66 -27.19 7.29 18.65
N GLU A 67 -27.53 8.58 18.72
CA GLU A 67 -28.31 9.26 17.68
C GLU A 67 -27.57 9.27 16.34
N VAL A 68 -26.27 9.61 16.34
CA VAL A 68 -25.44 9.59 15.12
C VAL A 68 -25.28 8.16 14.61
N ARG A 69 -25.03 7.18 15.49
CA ARG A 69 -24.94 5.76 15.09
C ARG A 69 -26.25 5.27 14.46
N ASN A 70 -27.39 5.62 15.04
CA ASN A 70 -28.71 5.28 14.50
C ASN A 70 -28.98 5.97 13.14
N GLY A 71 -28.50 7.21 12.96
CA GLY A 71 -28.55 7.91 11.67
C GLY A 71 -27.71 7.20 10.59
N ILE A 72 -26.48 6.82 10.92
CA ILE A 72 -25.60 6.06 10.03
C ILE A 72 -26.23 4.70 9.69
N ALA A 73 -26.76 3.97 10.68
CA ALA A 73 -27.42 2.70 10.46
C ALA A 73 -28.57 2.80 9.44
N LYS A 74 -29.37 3.88 9.48
CA LYS A 74 -30.40 4.14 8.47
C LYS A 74 -29.80 4.30 7.08
N ILE A 75 -28.74 5.10 6.91
CA ILE A 75 -28.07 5.29 5.62
C ILE A 75 -27.54 3.95 5.08
N THR A 76 -26.87 3.18 5.94
CA THR A 76 -26.27 1.89 5.55
C THR A 76 -27.32 0.83 5.15
N SER A 77 -28.55 0.97 5.66
CA SER A 77 -29.66 0.07 5.34
C SER A 77 -30.31 0.33 3.97
N LEU A 78 -30.02 1.48 3.35
CA LEU A 78 -30.67 1.91 2.11
C LEU A 78 -29.87 1.51 0.86
N ASP A 79 -30.57 0.89 -0.10
CA ASP A 79 -29.98 0.46 -1.37
C ASP A 79 -29.53 1.61 -2.26
N SER A 80 -30.11 2.81 -2.12
CA SER A 80 -29.72 4.00 -2.87
C SER A 80 -28.25 4.37 -2.58
N TYR A 81 -27.85 4.32 -1.31
CA TYR A 81 -26.50 4.65 -0.90
C TYR A 81 -25.49 3.57 -1.27
N ARG A 82 -25.91 2.30 -1.45
CA ARG A 82 -25.04 1.20 -1.92
C ARG A 82 -24.51 1.40 -3.34
N LYS A 83 -24.89 2.48 -4.04
CA LYS A 83 -24.33 2.86 -5.35
C LYS A 83 -23.36 4.04 -5.25
N CYS A 84 -23.20 4.58 -4.06
CA CYS A 84 -22.38 5.75 -3.79
C CYS A 84 -21.01 5.33 -3.24
N SER A 85 -20.03 6.19 -3.49
CA SER A 85 -18.82 6.23 -2.69
C SER A 85 -19.05 7.09 -1.45
N ILE A 86 -18.67 6.57 -0.29
CA ILE A 86 -18.82 7.26 0.99
C ILE A 86 -17.49 7.89 1.39
N VAL A 87 -17.48 9.20 1.63
CA VAL A 87 -16.34 9.91 2.21
C VAL A 87 -16.75 10.45 3.56
N VAL A 88 -16.03 10.09 4.61
CA VAL A 88 -16.28 10.59 5.97
C VAL A 88 -15.28 11.66 6.31
N VAL A 89 -15.78 12.78 6.82
CA VAL A 89 -14.98 13.87 7.36
C VAL A 89 -15.34 14.03 8.83
N ALA A 90 -14.34 13.96 9.69
CA ALA A 90 -14.56 14.15 11.10
C ALA A 90 -14.42 15.64 11.47
N GLN A 91 -15.36 16.18 12.23
CA GLN A 91 -15.30 17.54 12.78
C GLN A 91 -14.45 17.54 14.03
N GLY A 92 -13.50 18.48 14.13
CA GLY A 92 -12.73 18.69 15.35
C GLY A 92 -11.71 19.81 15.22
N ASP A 93 -11.32 20.38 16.35
CA ASP A 93 -10.17 21.28 16.43
C ASP A 93 -8.87 20.45 16.28
N ARG A 94 -7.85 21.02 15.63
CA ARG A 94 -6.62 20.34 15.24
C ARG A 94 -5.81 19.83 16.45
N HIS A 95 -6.09 18.61 16.92
CA HIS A 95 -5.25 17.89 17.88
C HIS A 95 -4.92 16.47 17.40
N GLU A 96 -3.62 16.15 17.40
CA GLU A 96 -3.01 14.87 17.02
C GLU A 96 -3.23 13.78 18.10
N SER A 97 -3.58 14.18 19.32
CA SER A 97 -3.81 13.32 20.49
C SER A 97 -5.13 12.54 20.48
N ASP A 98 -6.02 12.84 19.55
CA ASP A 98 -7.40 12.32 19.55
C ASP A 98 -7.51 10.89 19.00
N GLU A 99 -6.48 10.33 18.37
CA GLU A 99 -6.56 8.94 17.87
C GLU A 99 -6.45 7.87 18.97
N PHE A 100 -6.12 8.25 20.21
CA PHE A 100 -5.71 7.33 21.28
C PHE A 100 -6.50 7.44 22.60
N VAL A 101 -7.65 8.12 22.63
CA VAL A 101 -8.30 8.49 23.92
C VAL A 101 -9.21 7.40 24.51
N THR A 102 -9.58 6.33 23.79
CA THR A 102 -10.45 5.27 24.36
C THR A 102 -9.71 4.04 24.85
N ARG A 103 -10.35 3.32 25.78
CA ARG A 103 -9.81 2.11 26.42
C ARG A 103 -9.74 0.88 25.50
N ASP A 104 -10.51 0.81 24.40
CA ASP A 104 -10.67 -0.45 23.65
C ASP A 104 -10.44 -0.39 22.12
N THR A 105 -10.70 0.71 21.38
CA THR A 105 -10.41 0.81 19.92
C THR A 105 -10.40 2.26 19.36
N PRO A 106 -9.49 2.62 18.42
CA PRO A 106 -9.46 3.93 17.77
C PRO A 106 -10.75 4.31 17.00
N PHE A 107 -11.07 5.61 16.96
CA PHE A 107 -12.26 6.16 16.28
C PHE A 107 -12.37 5.74 14.81
N SER A 108 -11.26 5.78 14.08
CA SER A 108 -11.19 5.40 12.66
C SER A 108 -11.66 3.96 12.40
N ILE A 109 -11.40 3.06 13.33
CA ILE A 109 -11.83 1.66 13.26
C ILE A 109 -13.34 1.55 13.49
N LYS A 110 -13.86 2.25 14.52
CA LYS A 110 -15.30 2.27 14.83
C LYS A 110 -16.10 2.78 13.64
N VAL A 111 -15.70 3.91 13.05
CA VAL A 111 -16.40 4.49 11.89
C VAL A 111 -16.34 3.54 10.70
N ARG A 112 -15.16 2.97 10.38
CA ARG A 112 -15.04 2.01 9.28
C ARG A 112 -15.96 0.81 9.46
N HIS A 113 -16.14 0.33 10.69
CA HIS A 113 -17.05 -0.77 10.98
C HIS A 113 -18.52 -0.41 10.69
N LEU A 114 -18.95 0.81 11.00
CA LEU A 114 -20.31 1.28 10.69
C LEU A 114 -20.60 1.33 9.20
N PHE A 115 -19.57 1.49 8.36
CA PHE A 115 -19.68 1.50 6.90
C PHE A 115 -19.12 0.22 6.25
N SER A 116 -19.05 -0.89 6.98
CA SER A 116 -18.42 -2.14 6.50
C SER A 116 -19.04 -2.70 5.21
N CYS A 117 -20.31 -2.39 4.94
CA CYS A 117 -21.04 -2.79 3.74
C CYS A 117 -20.71 -1.95 2.48
N PHE A 118 -19.92 -0.88 2.61
CA PHE A 118 -19.49 -0.04 1.49
C PHE A 118 -18.06 -0.39 1.10
N GLY A 119 -17.89 -0.86 -0.13
CA GLY A 119 -16.59 -1.14 -0.73
C GLY A 119 -15.80 0.11 -1.10
N SER A 120 -16.49 1.17 -1.50
CA SER A 120 -15.89 2.47 -1.75
C SER A 120 -16.12 3.39 -0.55
N PHE A 121 -15.16 3.39 0.37
CA PHE A 121 -15.21 4.14 1.62
C PHE A 121 -13.85 4.79 1.93
N GLU A 122 -13.85 6.09 2.20
CA GLU A 122 -12.66 6.83 2.65
C GLU A 122 -12.97 7.66 3.90
N LEU A 123 -12.13 7.56 4.92
CA LEU A 123 -12.14 8.45 6.08
C LEU A 123 -10.93 9.38 5.95
N LEU A 124 -11.19 10.68 5.81
CA LEU A 124 -10.11 11.67 5.65
C LEU A 124 -9.38 11.90 6.98
N GLU A 125 -8.05 11.93 6.92
CA GLU A 125 -7.19 12.18 8.08
C GLU A 125 -7.33 13.61 8.59
N LYS A 126 -7.57 14.56 7.68
CA LYS A 126 -7.78 15.96 8.04
C LYS A 126 -9.15 16.14 8.68
N LYS A 127 -9.15 16.70 9.89
CA LYS A 127 -10.37 17.13 10.56
C LYS A 127 -10.91 18.41 9.95
N LEU A 128 -12.22 18.57 9.96
CA LEU A 128 -12.91 19.76 9.51
C LEU A 128 -12.90 20.84 10.59
N ASP A 129 -12.24 21.96 10.28
CA ASP A 129 -12.28 23.21 11.02
C ASP A 129 -12.23 24.40 10.03
N GLN A 130 -12.27 25.64 10.55
CA GLN A 130 -12.27 26.84 9.70
C GLN A 130 -11.00 27.04 8.86
N PHE A 131 -9.89 26.40 9.22
CA PHE A 131 -8.59 26.50 8.55
C PHE A 131 -8.37 25.37 7.54
N THR A 132 -8.93 24.18 7.79
CA THR A 132 -8.77 23.00 6.92
C THR A 132 -9.88 22.85 5.88
N ALA A 133 -11.05 23.48 6.09
CA ALA A 133 -12.23 23.36 5.25
C ALA A 133 -11.97 23.49 3.74
N THR A 134 -11.25 24.52 3.31
CA THR A 134 -10.95 24.73 1.88
C THR A 134 -10.09 23.61 1.31
N ALA A 135 -9.08 23.16 2.06
CA ALA A 135 -8.21 22.06 1.62
C ALA A 135 -8.97 20.73 1.55
N LEU A 136 -9.89 20.48 2.49
CA LEU A 136 -10.79 19.32 2.47
C LEU A 136 -11.74 19.34 1.27
N ALA A 137 -12.27 20.52 0.90
CA ALA A 137 -13.11 20.65 -0.28
C ALA A 137 -12.36 20.29 -1.57
N SER A 138 -11.12 20.77 -1.73
CA SER A 138 -10.26 20.36 -2.85
C SER A 138 -9.95 18.86 -2.83
N GLU A 139 -9.69 18.30 -1.64
CA GLU A 139 -9.39 16.88 -1.50
C GLU A 139 -10.56 15.98 -1.93
N ILE A 140 -11.78 16.35 -1.53
CA ILE A 140 -13.02 15.67 -1.93
C ILE A 140 -13.31 15.86 -3.41
N TYR A 141 -13.01 17.03 -3.96
CA TYR A 141 -13.16 17.27 -5.39
C TYR A 141 -12.25 16.35 -6.21
N ASP A 142 -10.95 16.22 -5.88
CA ASP A 142 -10.11 15.29 -6.63
C ASP A 142 -10.48 13.82 -6.35
N TYR A 143 -10.94 13.50 -5.13
CA TYR A 143 -11.46 12.16 -4.82
C TYR A 143 -12.63 11.80 -5.73
N GLY A 144 -13.63 12.69 -5.84
CA GLY A 144 -14.79 12.46 -6.69
C GLY A 144 -14.45 12.44 -8.18
N ASN A 145 -13.46 13.23 -8.63
CA ASN A 145 -12.94 13.17 -9.99
C ASN A 145 -12.23 11.85 -10.32
N ALA A 146 -11.57 11.24 -9.34
CA ALA A 146 -10.92 9.94 -9.48
C ALA A 146 -11.90 8.76 -9.36
N THR A 147 -13.08 8.98 -8.77
CA THR A 147 -14.08 7.94 -8.50
C THR A 147 -14.81 7.53 -9.78
N ASN A 148 -14.78 6.23 -10.07
CA ASN A 148 -15.52 5.64 -11.17
C ASN A 148 -16.72 4.84 -10.65
N ILE A 149 -17.91 5.09 -11.20
CA ILE A 149 -19.12 4.39 -10.83
C ILE A 149 -19.03 2.87 -10.99
N ARG A 150 -18.34 2.38 -12.03
CA ARG A 150 -18.12 0.94 -12.26
C ARG A 150 -17.31 0.33 -11.11
N ASP A 151 -16.24 1.00 -10.70
CA ASP A 151 -15.40 0.54 -9.59
C ASP A 151 -16.21 0.48 -8.29
N VAL A 152 -17.02 1.52 -8.01
CA VAL A 152 -17.90 1.56 -6.82
C VAL A 152 -18.84 0.36 -6.80
N PHE A 153 -19.47 0.01 -7.92
CA PHE A 153 -20.34 -1.16 -8.00
C PHE A 153 -19.62 -2.47 -7.72
N GLU A 154 -18.45 -2.69 -8.32
CA GLU A 154 -17.70 -3.92 -8.09
C GLU A 154 -17.13 -4.00 -6.67
N LEU A 155 -16.66 -2.88 -6.11
CA LEU A 155 -16.21 -2.81 -4.73
C LEU A 155 -17.35 -3.12 -3.75
N ASN A 156 -18.55 -2.60 -4.00
CA ASN A 156 -19.72 -2.88 -3.16
C ASN A 156 -20.19 -4.33 -3.28
N ARG A 157 -19.97 -5.00 -4.41
CA ARG A 157 -20.17 -6.45 -4.54
C ARG A 157 -19.11 -7.24 -3.79
N LEU A 158 -17.83 -6.86 -3.91
CA LEU A 158 -16.75 -7.44 -3.12
C LEU A 158 -17.03 -7.32 -1.62
N ALA A 159 -17.46 -6.15 -1.15
CA ALA A 159 -17.78 -5.92 0.25
C ALA A 159 -18.91 -6.81 0.79
N GLN A 160 -19.75 -7.40 -0.06
CA GLN A 160 -20.80 -8.33 0.36
C GLN A 160 -20.29 -9.76 0.58
N ILE A 161 -19.14 -10.11 -0.04
CA ILE A 161 -18.50 -11.42 0.15
C ILE A 161 -17.83 -11.48 1.52
N PHE A 162 -17.27 -10.36 1.97
CA PHE A 162 -16.52 -10.28 3.21
C PHE A 162 -17.35 -9.72 4.36
N SER A 163 -16.94 -10.02 5.59
CA SER A 163 -17.46 -9.31 6.79
C SER A 163 -17.03 -7.85 6.85
N ARG A 164 -16.01 -7.46 6.08
CA ARG A 164 -15.44 -6.12 5.98
C ARG A 164 -14.96 -5.85 4.55
N ALA A 165 -15.24 -4.68 4.03
CA ALA A 165 -14.75 -4.26 2.73
C ALA A 165 -13.20 -4.24 2.66
N PRO A 166 -12.59 -4.68 1.53
CA PRO A 166 -11.18 -4.45 1.27
C PRO A 166 -10.88 -2.94 1.18
N LYS A 167 -9.64 -2.56 1.48
CA LYS A 167 -9.24 -1.16 1.43
C LYS A 167 -9.06 -0.73 -0.02
N TRP A 168 -9.80 0.32 -0.40
CA TRP A 168 -9.68 0.98 -1.70
C TRP A 168 -9.16 2.40 -1.54
N LEU A 169 -8.06 2.75 -2.21
CA LEU A 169 -7.57 4.13 -2.32
C LEU A 169 -7.70 4.60 -3.77
N VAL A 170 -8.73 5.40 -4.03
CA VAL A 170 -9.17 5.74 -5.40
C VAL A 170 -8.07 6.42 -6.22
N ARG A 171 -7.35 7.38 -5.63
CA ARG A 171 -6.32 8.17 -6.33
C ARG A 171 -5.13 7.33 -6.79
N LYS A 172 -4.80 6.29 -6.01
CA LYS A 172 -3.71 5.36 -6.30
C LYS A 172 -4.19 4.11 -7.05
N ARG A 173 -5.51 3.95 -7.21
CA ARG A 173 -6.16 2.69 -7.62
C ARG A 173 -5.56 1.49 -6.87
N LEU A 174 -5.41 1.64 -5.56
CA LEU A 174 -4.87 0.61 -4.68
C LEU A 174 -6.02 -0.19 -4.10
N LEU A 175 -5.99 -1.50 -4.33
CA LEU A 175 -6.87 -2.47 -3.73
C LEU A 175 -6.06 -3.37 -2.80
N ASP A 176 -6.41 -3.36 -1.50
CA ASP A 176 -5.67 -4.07 -0.46
C ASP A 176 -6.61 -4.93 0.39
N PHE A 177 -6.33 -6.23 0.39
CA PHE A 177 -7.09 -7.24 1.11
C PHE A 177 -6.57 -7.51 2.52
N TYR A 178 -5.48 -6.86 2.96
CA TYR A 178 -4.98 -7.02 4.31
C TYR A 178 -5.91 -6.35 5.33
N ASP A 179 -6.38 -7.10 6.33
CA ASP A 179 -7.13 -6.55 7.46
C ASP A 179 -6.17 -6.29 8.63
N PRO A 180 -5.84 -5.02 8.94
CA PRO A 180 -4.91 -4.69 10.02
C PRO A 180 -5.41 -5.09 11.40
N TYR A 181 -6.71 -5.38 11.55
CA TYR A 181 -7.30 -5.72 12.83
C TYR A 181 -7.13 -7.20 13.19
N SER A 182 -7.41 -8.09 12.24
CA SER A 182 -7.20 -9.53 12.40
C SER A 182 -5.75 -9.94 12.13
N GLY A 183 -4.97 -9.08 11.47
CA GLY A 183 -3.59 -9.36 11.07
C GLY A 183 -3.48 -10.37 9.94
N VAL A 184 -4.58 -10.64 9.22
CA VAL A 184 -4.64 -11.59 8.11
C VAL A 184 -5.38 -10.99 6.92
N SER A 185 -5.23 -11.62 5.76
CA SER A 185 -6.01 -11.24 4.57
C SER A 185 -7.49 -11.56 4.73
N LEU A 186 -8.34 -10.73 4.14
CA LEU A 186 -9.74 -11.06 3.87
C LEU A 186 -9.90 -12.28 2.96
N LEU A 187 -8.86 -12.62 2.17
CA LEU A 187 -8.84 -13.81 1.31
C LEU A 187 -8.45 -15.10 2.03
N LYS A 188 -8.15 -15.04 3.34
CA LYS A 188 -7.77 -16.22 4.10
C LYS A 188 -9.00 -17.12 4.30
N HIS A 189 -8.86 -18.41 3.96
CA HIS A 189 -9.92 -19.43 4.04
C HIS A 189 -11.10 -19.26 3.06
N ILE A 190 -10.91 -18.50 1.99
CA ILE A 190 -11.90 -18.39 0.90
C ILE A 190 -11.88 -19.63 0.02
N ASP A 191 -13.06 -20.08 -0.41
CA ASP A 191 -13.18 -21.22 -1.32
C ASP A 191 -12.86 -20.84 -2.79
N ARG A 192 -12.67 -21.84 -3.65
CA ARG A 192 -12.30 -21.60 -5.05
C ARG A 192 -13.36 -20.84 -5.85
N ALA A 193 -14.65 -21.07 -5.58
CA ALA A 193 -15.73 -20.42 -6.34
C ALA A 193 -15.83 -18.93 -5.97
N GLU A 194 -15.74 -18.62 -4.69
CA GLU A 194 -15.63 -17.26 -4.17
C GLU A 194 -14.36 -16.57 -4.68
N LEU A 195 -13.21 -17.25 -4.68
CA LEU A 195 -11.95 -16.72 -5.17
C LEU A 195 -12.03 -16.35 -6.65
N ASN A 196 -12.64 -17.20 -7.48
CA ASN A 196 -12.87 -16.91 -8.90
C ASN A 196 -13.82 -15.73 -9.10
N CYS A 197 -14.87 -15.61 -8.27
CA CYS A 197 -15.76 -14.45 -8.28
C CYS A 197 -14.99 -13.15 -7.93
N ILE A 198 -14.16 -13.20 -6.88
CA ILE A 198 -13.30 -12.09 -6.47
C ILE A 198 -12.32 -11.71 -7.60
N ALA A 199 -11.71 -12.68 -8.26
CA ALA A 199 -10.80 -12.46 -9.39
C ALA A 199 -11.49 -11.66 -10.52
N ALA A 200 -12.73 -12.02 -10.87
CA ALA A 200 -13.50 -11.31 -11.89
C ALA A 200 -13.78 -9.84 -11.51
N HIS A 201 -14.06 -9.58 -10.23
CA HIS A 201 -14.21 -8.22 -9.73
C HIS A 201 -12.89 -7.44 -9.77
N ILE A 202 -11.77 -8.05 -9.35
CA ILE A 202 -10.44 -7.42 -9.42
C ILE A 202 -10.08 -7.06 -10.86
N GLN A 203 -10.31 -7.95 -11.83
CA GLN A 203 -10.07 -7.68 -13.25
C GLN A 203 -10.93 -6.53 -13.77
N THR A 204 -12.20 -6.48 -13.34
CA THR A 204 -13.12 -5.43 -13.73
C THR A 204 -12.71 -4.06 -13.17
N ILE A 205 -12.28 -4.03 -11.90
CA ILE A 205 -11.75 -2.84 -11.25
C ILE A 205 -10.42 -2.44 -11.89
N ASN A 206 -9.59 -3.40 -12.30
CA ASN A 206 -8.27 -3.17 -12.88
C ASN A 206 -7.42 -2.20 -12.01
N PRO A 207 -7.05 -2.62 -10.78
CA PRO A 207 -6.26 -1.79 -9.89
C PRO A 207 -4.84 -1.60 -10.43
N GLN A 208 -4.23 -0.45 -10.15
CA GLN A 208 -2.80 -0.24 -10.45
C GLN A 208 -1.92 -0.91 -9.41
N ILE A 209 -2.38 -0.95 -8.16
CA ILE A 209 -1.69 -1.57 -7.03
C ILE A 209 -2.62 -2.61 -6.41
N LEU A 210 -2.18 -3.86 -6.41
CA LEU A 210 -2.90 -4.96 -5.78
C LEU A 210 -2.07 -5.52 -4.63
N LYS A 211 -2.69 -5.60 -3.45
CA LYS A 211 -2.09 -6.21 -2.27
C LYS A 211 -2.92 -7.39 -1.77
N ILE A 212 -2.31 -8.56 -1.81
CA ILE A 212 -2.85 -9.80 -1.27
C ILE A 212 -1.78 -10.37 -0.35
N THR A 213 -1.67 -9.83 0.86
CA THR A 213 -0.67 -10.28 1.83
C THR A 213 -1.31 -11.09 2.95
N HIS A 214 -0.58 -12.02 3.55
CA HIS A 214 -1.06 -12.81 4.70
C HIS A 214 -2.34 -13.61 4.41
N ALA A 215 -2.52 -14.07 3.17
CA ALA A 215 -3.70 -14.82 2.75
C ALA A 215 -3.52 -16.34 2.83
N ALA A 216 -2.28 -16.80 3.06
CA ALA A 216 -1.91 -18.22 3.02
C ALA A 216 -2.28 -18.91 1.70
N LEU A 217 -2.31 -18.13 0.60
CA LEU A 217 -2.54 -18.65 -0.74
C LEU A 217 -1.29 -19.38 -1.24
N ASN A 218 -1.51 -20.37 -2.10
CA ASN A 218 -0.45 -21.13 -2.76
C ASN A 218 -0.73 -21.21 -4.27
N ASP A 219 0.11 -21.91 -5.02
CA ASP A 219 0.01 -22.00 -6.49
C ASP A 219 -1.35 -22.51 -7.00
N SER A 220 -2.11 -23.25 -6.19
CA SER A 220 -3.46 -23.70 -6.57
C SER A 220 -4.46 -22.56 -6.73
N ALA A 221 -4.19 -21.39 -6.13
CA ALA A 221 -5.01 -20.18 -6.25
C ALA A 221 -4.73 -19.39 -7.54
N LEU A 222 -3.62 -19.69 -8.23
CA LEU A 222 -3.27 -19.01 -9.49
C LEU A 222 -4.18 -19.45 -10.64
N ASP A 223 -4.80 -20.61 -10.53
CA ASP A 223 -5.78 -21.10 -11.51
C ASP A 223 -7.02 -20.17 -11.55
N GLU A 224 -7.43 -19.62 -10.39
CA GLU A 224 -8.53 -18.67 -10.29
C GLU A 224 -8.07 -17.19 -10.39
N LEU A 225 -6.96 -16.83 -9.74
CA LEU A 225 -6.50 -15.44 -9.66
C LEU A 225 -5.70 -14.97 -10.87
N GLY A 226 -5.22 -15.87 -11.73
CA GLY A 226 -4.11 -15.62 -12.65
C GLY A 226 -4.14 -14.25 -13.36
N ASP A 227 -5.20 -13.98 -14.12
CA ASP A 227 -5.35 -12.73 -14.87
C ASP A 227 -5.62 -11.51 -13.96
N ALA A 228 -6.18 -11.71 -12.77
CA ALA A 228 -6.41 -10.65 -11.79
C ALA A 228 -5.11 -10.11 -11.18
N LEU A 229 -4.02 -10.88 -11.22
CA LEU A 229 -2.71 -10.49 -10.69
C LEU A 229 -1.93 -9.58 -11.64
N ASN A 230 -2.38 -9.42 -12.89
CA ASN A 230 -1.69 -8.66 -13.93
C ASN A 230 -1.81 -7.15 -13.71
N THR A 231 -1.09 -6.64 -12.71
CA THR A 231 -1.12 -5.25 -12.23
C THR A 231 0.28 -4.64 -12.26
N ASN A 232 0.39 -3.32 -12.18
CA ASN A 232 1.69 -2.62 -12.23
C ASN A 232 2.51 -2.85 -10.94
N VAL A 233 1.84 -2.85 -9.79
CA VAL A 233 2.43 -3.05 -8.47
C VAL A 233 1.71 -4.19 -7.77
N LEU A 234 2.42 -5.27 -7.50
CA LEU A 234 1.86 -6.48 -6.91
C LEU A 234 2.59 -6.83 -5.60
N ASP A 235 1.84 -6.86 -4.51
CA ASP A 235 2.32 -7.24 -3.18
C ASP A 235 1.66 -8.56 -2.74
N LEU A 236 2.42 -9.65 -2.83
CA LEU A 236 2.01 -11.00 -2.47
C LEU A 236 2.80 -11.51 -1.25
N GLY A 237 3.28 -10.61 -0.39
CA GLY A 237 4.05 -10.98 0.79
C GLY A 237 3.27 -11.89 1.76
N SER A 238 3.96 -12.79 2.46
CA SER A 238 3.38 -13.72 3.44
C SER A 238 2.29 -14.63 2.84
N ASN A 239 2.63 -15.29 1.73
CA ASN A 239 1.84 -16.35 1.12
C ASN A 239 2.75 -17.58 0.91
N ASN A 240 2.40 -18.46 -0.02
CA ASN A 240 3.12 -19.69 -0.29
C ASN A 240 3.19 -19.94 -1.81
N PHE A 241 3.43 -18.88 -2.58
CA PHE A 241 3.58 -18.93 -4.03
C PHE A 241 4.99 -19.35 -4.43
N SER A 242 5.08 -20.19 -5.46
CA SER A 242 6.34 -20.53 -6.11
C SER A 242 6.66 -19.53 -7.22
N TRP A 243 7.94 -19.21 -7.39
CA TRP A 243 8.42 -18.28 -8.42
C TRP A 243 7.93 -18.69 -9.82
N ASP A 244 8.21 -19.92 -10.24
CA ASP A 244 7.96 -20.40 -11.60
C ASP A 244 6.47 -20.40 -11.99
N ARG A 245 5.59 -20.66 -11.02
CA ARG A 245 4.14 -20.68 -11.25
C ARG A 245 3.54 -19.29 -11.39
N LEU A 246 4.15 -18.27 -10.80
CA LEU A 246 3.68 -16.89 -10.80
C LEU A 246 4.17 -16.10 -12.03
N LEU A 247 5.29 -16.50 -12.65
CA LEU A 247 5.89 -15.78 -13.77
C LEU A 247 4.92 -15.46 -14.92
N PRO A 248 4.04 -16.38 -15.39
CA PRO A 248 3.11 -16.10 -16.48
C PRO A 248 2.15 -14.92 -16.21
N GLN A 249 1.87 -14.63 -14.94
CA GLN A 249 0.90 -13.62 -14.51
C GLN A 249 1.51 -12.20 -14.39
N LEU A 250 2.85 -12.08 -14.47
CA LEU A 250 3.58 -10.84 -14.18
C LEU A 250 3.87 -9.98 -15.42
N SER A 251 3.08 -10.14 -16.48
CA SER A 251 3.36 -9.49 -17.78
C SER A 251 3.42 -7.96 -17.70
N GLN A 252 2.60 -7.31 -16.85
CA GLN A 252 2.59 -5.86 -16.65
C GLN A 252 3.28 -5.40 -15.37
N CYS A 253 3.75 -6.33 -14.54
CA CYS A 253 4.27 -6.03 -13.22
C CYS A 253 5.64 -5.34 -13.31
N ARG A 254 5.75 -4.17 -12.68
CA ARG A 254 7.01 -3.42 -12.54
C ARG A 254 7.55 -3.44 -11.12
N TRP A 255 6.67 -3.60 -10.13
CA TRP A 255 7.02 -3.69 -8.72
C TRP A 255 6.42 -4.97 -8.15
N LEU A 256 7.27 -5.85 -7.64
CA LEU A 256 6.87 -7.15 -7.11
C LEU A 256 7.44 -7.36 -5.71
N ASN A 257 6.57 -7.72 -4.77
CA ASN A 257 6.96 -8.19 -3.45
C ASN A 257 6.46 -9.61 -3.21
N LEU A 258 7.41 -10.52 -2.97
CA LEU A 258 7.18 -11.91 -2.59
C LEU A 258 7.89 -12.23 -1.27
N ALA A 259 8.00 -11.26 -0.37
CA ALA A 259 8.57 -11.49 0.94
C ALA A 259 7.82 -12.62 1.67
N ALA A 260 8.52 -13.48 2.41
CA ALA A 260 7.92 -14.57 3.19
C ALA A 260 6.97 -15.47 2.36
N ASN A 261 7.46 -16.00 1.24
CA ASN A 261 6.79 -17.03 0.42
C ASN A 261 7.51 -18.39 0.47
N SER A 262 8.47 -18.57 1.39
CA SER A 262 9.30 -19.78 1.50
C SER A 262 10.00 -20.17 0.19
N LEU A 263 10.41 -19.16 -0.60
CA LEU A 263 11.15 -19.38 -1.84
C LEU A 263 12.54 -19.93 -1.52
N THR A 264 12.93 -21.07 -2.11
CA THR A 264 14.22 -21.73 -1.84
C THR A 264 15.27 -21.44 -2.91
N GLN A 265 14.85 -21.21 -4.14
CA GLN A 265 15.71 -20.90 -5.27
C GLN A 265 15.01 -19.88 -6.17
N ILE A 266 15.79 -18.94 -6.70
CA ILE A 266 15.33 -18.02 -7.74
C ILE A 266 16.36 -18.03 -8.85
N GLN A 267 15.96 -18.61 -9.97
CA GLN A 267 16.65 -18.43 -11.23
C GLN A 267 15.91 -17.30 -11.96
N LEU A 268 16.63 -16.24 -12.31
CA LEU A 268 16.07 -15.11 -13.06
C LEU A 268 16.11 -15.21 -14.60
N PRO A 269 16.48 -16.31 -15.31
CA PRO A 269 16.41 -16.33 -16.77
C PRO A 269 14.97 -16.27 -17.31
N LEU A 270 13.98 -16.03 -16.46
CA LEU A 270 12.57 -15.86 -16.81
C LEU A 270 11.94 -14.63 -16.14
N LEU A 271 12.73 -13.70 -15.57
CA LEU A 271 12.17 -12.46 -15.01
C LEU A 271 11.40 -11.74 -16.12
N SER A 272 10.14 -11.37 -15.83
CA SER A 272 9.36 -10.49 -16.72
C SER A 272 10.21 -9.27 -17.02
N GLN A 273 10.44 -8.99 -18.31
CA GLN A 273 11.30 -7.89 -18.77
C GLN A 273 10.88 -6.52 -18.22
N ASN A 274 9.72 -6.41 -17.58
CA ASN A 274 9.17 -5.18 -17.05
C ASN A 274 9.50 -4.91 -15.58
N ILE A 275 10.01 -5.89 -14.82
CA ILE A 275 10.22 -5.72 -13.38
C ILE A 275 11.37 -4.74 -13.12
N GLU A 276 11.04 -3.62 -12.47
CA GLU A 276 11.99 -2.57 -12.06
C GLU A 276 12.35 -2.68 -10.58
N GLN A 277 11.49 -3.31 -9.77
CA GLN A 277 11.62 -3.38 -8.32
C GLN A 277 11.21 -4.78 -7.83
N LEU A 278 12.14 -5.50 -7.21
CA LEU A 278 11.94 -6.88 -6.76
C LEU A 278 12.32 -7.05 -5.28
N TYR A 279 11.34 -7.46 -4.47
CA TYR A 279 11.49 -7.66 -3.04
C TYR A 279 11.20 -9.12 -2.66
N LEU A 280 12.20 -9.78 -2.09
CA LEU A 280 12.23 -11.22 -1.82
C LEU A 280 12.64 -11.49 -0.37
N HIS A 281 12.30 -10.57 0.54
CA HIS A 281 12.76 -10.64 1.92
C HIS A 281 12.25 -11.86 2.67
N LYS A 282 12.99 -12.37 3.66
CA LYS A 282 12.51 -13.43 4.56
C LYS A 282 12.03 -14.68 3.81
N ASN A 283 12.75 -15.08 2.78
CA ASN A 283 12.57 -16.37 2.13
C ASN A 283 13.73 -17.31 2.55
N ASP A 284 13.81 -18.48 1.93
CA ASP A 284 14.82 -19.50 2.21
C ASP A 284 15.79 -19.65 1.03
N ILE A 285 16.06 -18.55 0.30
CA ILE A 285 16.87 -18.55 -0.92
C ILE A 285 18.32 -18.86 -0.56
N CYS A 286 18.88 -19.94 -1.09
CA CYS A 286 20.28 -20.33 -0.85
C CYS A 286 21.26 -19.78 -1.91
N GLU A 287 20.78 -19.60 -3.14
CA GLU A 287 21.56 -19.08 -4.27
C GLU A 287 20.70 -18.11 -5.07
N PHE A 288 21.32 -17.03 -5.52
CA PHE A 288 20.68 -16.06 -6.41
C PHE A 288 21.49 -15.96 -7.69
N THR A 289 20.88 -16.34 -8.82
CA THR A 289 21.52 -16.29 -10.14
C THR A 289 20.69 -15.47 -11.13
N ALA A 290 21.33 -14.49 -11.75
CA ALA A 290 20.74 -13.66 -12.78
C ALA A 290 21.41 -13.83 -14.13
N THR A 291 20.60 -13.94 -15.19
CA THR A 291 21.08 -14.07 -16.57
C THR A 291 20.91 -12.73 -17.31
N LEU A 292 21.84 -12.44 -18.22
CA LEU A 292 21.75 -11.30 -19.14
C LEU A 292 20.39 -11.28 -19.86
N GLY A 293 19.85 -10.10 -20.14
CA GLY A 293 18.57 -9.91 -20.84
C GLY A 293 17.33 -9.91 -19.94
N HIS A 294 17.44 -10.31 -18.67
CA HIS A 294 16.29 -10.45 -17.77
C HIS A 294 16.24 -9.40 -16.65
N VAL A 295 17.38 -8.81 -16.28
CA VAL A 295 17.47 -7.82 -15.18
C VAL A 295 17.76 -6.40 -15.67
N GLU A 296 17.65 -6.13 -16.98
CA GLU A 296 18.03 -4.86 -17.60
C GLU A 296 17.24 -3.65 -17.10
N ARG A 297 16.01 -3.88 -16.62
CA ARG A 297 15.17 -2.81 -16.06
C ARG A 297 15.23 -2.73 -14.54
N LEU A 298 15.90 -3.68 -13.88
CA LEU A 298 15.87 -3.80 -12.43
C LEU A 298 16.68 -2.67 -11.79
N LYS A 299 15.97 -1.78 -11.09
CA LYS A 299 16.52 -0.65 -10.36
C LYS A 299 16.66 -0.92 -8.88
N SER A 300 15.84 -1.80 -8.32
CA SER A 300 15.94 -2.20 -6.91
C SER A 300 15.76 -3.69 -6.75
N LEU A 301 16.68 -4.28 -6.01
CA LEU A 301 16.63 -5.67 -5.58
C LEU A 301 16.84 -5.74 -4.07
N SER A 302 15.99 -6.49 -3.39
CA SER A 302 16.29 -6.93 -2.04
C SER A 302 16.00 -8.39 -1.80
N ILE A 303 17.02 -9.09 -1.34
CA ILE A 303 16.97 -10.48 -0.85
C ILE A 303 17.32 -10.53 0.64
N TYR A 304 17.00 -9.46 1.37
CA TYR A 304 17.29 -9.33 2.81
C TYR A 304 16.69 -10.49 3.63
N ARG A 305 17.47 -11.04 4.58
CA ARG A 305 17.10 -12.20 5.40
C ARG A 305 16.71 -13.41 4.54
N ASN A 306 17.69 -13.94 3.82
CA ASN A 306 17.62 -15.24 3.17
C ASN A 306 18.81 -16.10 3.66
N GLN A 307 19.15 -17.16 2.94
CA GLN A 307 20.30 -18.01 3.20
C GLN A 307 21.31 -17.95 2.04
N VAL A 308 21.38 -16.81 1.35
CA VAL A 308 22.17 -16.67 0.12
C VAL A 308 23.66 -16.78 0.44
N GLU A 309 24.29 -17.84 -0.04
CA GLU A 309 25.75 -18.01 0.04
C GLU A 309 26.43 -17.49 -1.24
N ILE A 310 25.80 -17.75 -2.40
CA ILE A 310 26.28 -17.34 -3.72
C ILE A 310 25.30 -16.32 -4.30
N PHE A 311 25.80 -15.12 -4.57
CA PHE A 311 25.08 -14.06 -5.26
C PHE A 311 25.78 -13.76 -6.60
N ASP A 312 25.19 -14.20 -7.70
CA ASP A 312 25.70 -13.99 -9.04
C ASP A 312 24.90 -12.92 -9.78
N TRP A 313 25.62 -11.98 -10.38
CA TRP A 313 25.04 -10.86 -11.14
C TRP A 313 25.65 -10.82 -12.55
N PRO A 314 24.88 -10.63 -13.62
CA PRO A 314 25.40 -10.62 -14.97
C PRO A 314 26.18 -9.33 -15.26
N ALA A 315 27.23 -9.45 -16.07
CA ALA A 315 27.97 -8.30 -16.58
C ALA A 315 27.10 -7.40 -17.48
N GLY A 316 27.52 -6.16 -17.68
CA GLY A 316 26.89 -5.16 -18.54
C GLY A 316 25.61 -4.54 -17.99
N GLN A 317 25.23 -4.83 -16.74
CA GLN A 317 24.03 -4.28 -16.12
C GLN A 317 24.33 -2.94 -15.44
N THR A 318 23.63 -1.89 -15.88
CA THR A 318 23.93 -0.51 -15.45
C THR A 318 22.82 0.15 -14.64
N MET A 319 21.62 -0.44 -14.60
CA MET A 319 20.39 0.21 -14.11
C MET A 319 20.11 0.02 -12.61
N LEU A 320 20.87 -0.84 -11.93
CA LEU A 320 20.63 -1.15 -10.52
C LEU A 320 21.03 0.02 -9.62
N GLU A 321 20.05 0.62 -8.94
CA GLU A 321 20.23 1.77 -8.05
C GLU A 321 20.28 1.39 -6.57
N ASN A 322 19.52 0.36 -6.17
CA ASN A 322 19.44 -0.09 -4.78
C ASN A 322 19.60 -1.60 -4.70
N LEU A 323 20.54 -2.07 -3.89
CA LEU A 323 20.78 -3.48 -3.66
C LEU A 323 20.84 -3.75 -2.16
N ASN A 324 19.99 -4.63 -1.64
CA ASN A 324 20.02 -5.03 -0.24
C ASN A 324 20.15 -6.55 -0.10
N LEU A 325 21.34 -6.96 0.32
CA LEU A 325 21.79 -8.33 0.53
C LEU A 325 21.91 -8.67 2.03
N GLY A 326 21.50 -7.76 2.92
CA GLY A 326 21.74 -7.92 4.35
C GLY A 326 21.13 -9.19 4.95
N ALA A 327 21.71 -9.66 6.05
CA ALA A 327 21.32 -10.88 6.75
C ALA A 327 21.31 -12.10 5.83
N ASN A 328 22.38 -12.28 5.05
CA ASN A 328 22.68 -13.48 4.27
C ASN A 328 24.11 -13.94 4.57
N PRO A 329 24.43 -15.24 4.48
CA PRO A 329 25.78 -15.75 4.71
C PRO A 329 26.81 -15.43 3.60
N ILE A 330 26.62 -14.37 2.82
CA ILE A 330 27.48 -13.97 1.69
C ILE A 330 28.91 -13.64 2.16
N THR A 331 29.89 -14.27 1.52
CA THR A 331 31.33 -14.08 1.79
C THR A 331 32.07 -13.25 0.75
N SER A 332 31.48 -13.05 -0.43
CA SER A 332 32.05 -12.27 -1.54
C SER A 332 30.95 -11.72 -2.44
N LEU A 333 31.23 -10.62 -3.13
CA LEU A 333 30.36 -10.05 -4.15
C LEU A 333 31.03 -10.21 -5.52
N PRO A 334 30.26 -10.43 -6.61
CA PRO A 334 30.83 -10.62 -7.93
C PRO A 334 31.37 -9.30 -8.50
N ASP A 335 32.48 -9.37 -9.24
CA ASP A 335 33.12 -8.19 -9.86
C ASP A 335 32.26 -7.54 -10.95
N THR A 336 31.30 -8.27 -11.50
CA THR A 336 30.32 -7.78 -12.47
C THR A 336 29.40 -6.69 -11.93
N LEU A 337 29.26 -6.56 -10.60
CA LEU A 337 28.55 -5.43 -10.00
C LEU A 337 29.25 -4.08 -10.23
N SER A 338 30.52 -4.08 -10.65
CA SER A 338 31.24 -2.87 -11.07
C SER A 338 30.58 -2.15 -12.25
N ASP A 339 29.82 -2.86 -13.08
CA ASP A 339 29.08 -2.28 -14.21
C ASP A 339 27.85 -1.47 -13.76
N CYS A 340 27.36 -1.68 -12.52
CA CYS A 340 26.17 -1.02 -11.97
C CYS A 340 26.44 0.44 -11.58
N VAL A 341 26.97 1.26 -12.48
CA VAL A 341 27.42 2.63 -12.22
C VAL A 341 26.34 3.56 -11.65
N THR A 342 25.05 3.18 -11.72
CA THR A 342 23.94 3.91 -11.10
C THR A 342 23.65 3.51 -9.65
N LEU A 343 24.37 2.55 -9.08
CA LEU A 343 24.16 2.06 -7.71
C LEU A 343 24.38 3.18 -6.69
N ARG A 344 23.34 3.47 -5.91
CA ARG A 344 23.28 4.53 -4.90
C ARG A 344 23.36 4.00 -3.48
N ARG A 345 22.69 2.88 -3.22
CA ARG A 345 22.55 2.27 -1.90
C ARG A 345 22.89 0.79 -1.94
N LEU A 346 23.76 0.36 -1.02
CA LEU A 346 24.15 -1.04 -0.88
C LEU A 346 24.01 -1.51 0.58
N GLY A 347 23.11 -2.46 0.82
CA GLY A 347 22.90 -3.08 2.12
C GLY A 347 23.67 -4.40 2.27
N LEU A 348 24.65 -4.44 3.15
CA LEU A 348 25.49 -5.60 3.49
C LEU A 348 25.45 -5.95 4.98
N ALA A 349 24.55 -5.33 5.74
CA ALA A 349 24.41 -5.56 7.17
C ALA A 349 24.27 -7.04 7.48
N ARG A 350 24.98 -7.54 8.50
CA ARG A 350 24.91 -8.95 8.94
C ARG A 350 25.23 -9.97 7.82
N THR A 351 26.12 -9.62 6.89
CA THR A 351 26.73 -10.59 5.97
C THR A 351 27.96 -11.26 6.60
N ARG A 352 28.73 -12.04 5.82
CA ARG A 352 30.00 -12.66 6.25
C ARG A 352 31.20 -12.11 5.46
N LEU A 353 31.07 -10.90 4.93
CA LEU A 353 32.15 -10.22 4.22
C LEU A 353 33.25 -9.81 5.21
N SER A 354 34.47 -10.27 4.93
CA SER A 354 35.69 -9.82 5.63
C SER A 354 36.37 -8.65 4.92
N THR A 355 36.04 -8.39 3.67
CA THR A 355 36.56 -7.27 2.88
C THR A 355 35.48 -6.76 1.95
N LEU A 356 35.61 -5.51 1.54
CA LEU A 356 34.81 -4.91 0.47
C LEU A 356 35.55 -5.06 -0.86
N PRO A 357 34.87 -5.40 -1.98
CA PRO A 357 35.53 -5.49 -3.28
C PRO A 357 36.04 -4.12 -3.77
N GLU A 358 37.12 -4.11 -4.56
CA GLU A 358 37.77 -2.87 -5.01
C GLU A 358 36.86 -1.94 -5.82
N TRP A 359 35.96 -2.51 -6.63
CA TRP A 359 35.08 -1.73 -7.47
C TRP A 359 34.18 -0.76 -6.68
N LEU A 360 33.87 -1.05 -5.41
CA LEU A 360 33.07 -0.15 -4.56
C LEU A 360 33.71 1.22 -4.39
N PHE A 361 35.04 1.29 -4.40
CA PHE A 361 35.78 2.55 -4.28
C PHE A 361 35.86 3.33 -5.59
N TYR A 362 35.25 2.84 -6.67
CA TYR A 362 35.23 3.53 -7.96
C TYR A 362 33.80 3.82 -8.44
N MET A 363 32.79 3.52 -7.62
CA MET A 363 31.38 3.72 -7.96
C MET A 363 31.01 5.21 -7.90
N PRO A 364 30.67 5.85 -9.03
CA PRO A 364 30.50 7.31 -9.08
C PRO A 364 29.25 7.82 -8.37
N ASN A 365 28.23 6.96 -8.21
CA ASN A 365 26.93 7.33 -7.65
C ASN A 365 26.64 6.67 -6.29
N LEU A 366 27.59 5.94 -5.71
CA LEU A 366 27.40 5.30 -4.41
C LEU A 366 27.47 6.37 -3.31
N HIS A 367 26.41 6.51 -2.52
CA HIS A 367 26.37 7.49 -1.43
C HIS A 367 25.98 6.88 -0.09
N GLU A 368 25.50 5.64 -0.05
CA GLU A 368 25.13 4.95 1.20
C GLU A 368 25.50 3.47 1.13
N ILE A 369 26.17 2.98 2.17
CA ILE A 369 26.44 1.56 2.37
C ILE A 369 26.13 1.19 3.82
N ASP A 370 25.33 0.14 4.01
CA ASP A 370 25.03 -0.41 5.32
C ASP A 370 25.91 -1.63 5.58
N ILE A 371 26.86 -1.49 6.50
CA ILE A 371 27.78 -2.53 6.94
C ILE A 371 27.49 -2.92 8.40
N SER A 372 26.29 -2.62 8.90
CA SER A 372 25.92 -2.91 10.28
C SER A 372 26.23 -4.35 10.65
N TYR A 373 26.92 -4.56 11.78
CA TYR A 373 27.35 -5.85 12.31
C TYR A 373 28.47 -6.60 11.55
N ILE A 374 29.06 -6.02 10.50
CA ILE A 374 30.28 -6.54 9.86
C ILE A 374 31.46 -5.56 9.92
N GLU A 375 31.28 -4.40 10.52
CA GLU A 375 32.20 -3.27 10.46
C GLU A 375 33.59 -3.61 11.00
N ASN A 376 33.63 -4.39 12.08
CA ASN A 376 34.90 -4.81 12.71
C ASN A 376 35.65 -5.85 11.87
N GLN A 377 35.00 -6.48 10.90
CA GLN A 377 35.61 -7.45 10.00
C GLN A 377 36.25 -6.73 8.80
N ILE A 378 35.71 -5.57 8.41
CA ILE A 378 36.20 -4.79 7.28
C ILE A 378 37.46 -4.00 7.66
N PRO A 379 38.54 -4.05 6.85
CA PRO A 379 39.74 -3.26 7.07
C PRO A 379 39.46 -1.76 7.21
N ALA A 380 40.01 -1.14 8.25
CA ALA A 380 39.84 0.30 8.50
C ALA A 380 40.31 1.19 7.33
N THR A 381 41.25 0.71 6.52
CA THR A 381 41.71 1.37 5.29
C THR A 381 40.61 1.46 4.24
N GLN A 382 39.80 0.40 4.07
CA GLN A 382 38.66 0.38 3.14
C GLN A 382 37.54 1.31 3.61
N LEU A 383 37.24 1.31 4.92
CA LEU A 383 36.25 2.23 5.49
C LEU A 383 36.67 3.69 5.35
N SER A 384 37.96 3.98 5.56
CA SER A 384 38.53 5.32 5.38
C SER A 384 38.44 5.79 3.92
N HIS A 385 38.63 4.88 2.95
CA HIS A 385 38.50 5.21 1.53
C HIS A 385 37.06 5.62 1.17
N LEU A 386 36.05 4.86 1.60
CA LEU A 386 34.64 5.19 1.37
C LEU A 386 34.25 6.53 2.00
N ARG A 387 34.78 6.83 3.20
CA ARG A 387 34.57 8.14 3.84
C ARG A 387 35.20 9.29 3.07
N ALA A 388 36.41 9.11 2.55
CA ALA A 388 37.07 10.12 1.72
C ALA A 388 36.23 10.46 0.48
N GLN A 389 35.44 9.51 -0.01
CA GLN A 389 34.49 9.66 -1.11
C GLN A 389 33.11 10.17 -0.68
N ARG A 390 32.93 10.52 0.59
CA ARG A 390 31.66 10.99 1.18
C ARG A 390 30.52 9.98 1.10
N VAL A 391 30.85 8.68 1.07
CA VAL A 391 29.85 7.62 1.22
C VAL A 391 29.41 7.56 2.68
N SER A 392 28.10 7.63 2.92
CA SER A 392 27.50 7.42 4.23
C SER A 392 27.64 5.95 4.64
N LEU A 393 28.33 5.69 5.74
CA LEU A 393 28.46 4.36 6.32
C LEU A 393 27.41 4.17 7.41
N ILE A 394 26.43 3.31 7.18
CA ILE A 394 25.51 2.86 8.23
C ILE A 394 26.17 1.72 8.98
N THR A 395 26.18 1.85 10.30
CA THR A 395 26.78 0.89 11.22
C THR A 395 25.78 0.58 12.33
N ARG A 396 26.09 -0.43 13.14
CA ARG A 396 25.24 -0.86 14.26
C ARG A 396 24.89 0.34 15.15
N PRO A 397 23.64 0.40 15.68
CA PRO A 397 23.21 1.51 16.53
C PRO A 397 24.21 1.80 17.66
N GLY A 398 24.59 3.07 17.80
CA GLY A 398 25.52 3.53 18.83
C GLY A 398 27.00 3.43 18.48
N LEU A 399 27.37 2.89 17.32
CA LEU A 399 28.73 2.93 16.81
C LEU A 399 28.92 4.18 15.95
N ILE A 400 29.84 5.05 16.35
CA ILE A 400 30.34 6.14 15.50
C ILE A 400 31.78 5.76 15.16
N LEU A 401 31.96 5.23 13.96
CA LEU A 401 33.27 4.81 13.46
C LEU A 401 34.11 5.99 12.98
#